data_AF-N1QAA9-F1
#
_entry.id   AF-N1QAA9-F1
#
_cell.length_a   1.000
_cell.length_b   1.000
_cell.length_c   1.000
_cell.angle_alpha   90.00
_cell.angle_beta   90.00
_cell.angle_gamma   90.00
#
_symmetry.space_group_name_H-M   'P 1'
#
loop_
_entity.id
_entity.type
_entity.pdbx_description
1 polymer ?
#
loop_
_entity_poly.entity_id
_entity_poly.type
_entity_poly.pdbx_seq_one_letter_code
_entity_poly.pdbx_strand_id
1 'polypeptide(L)'
;MSSSTPKQKLNPRNFPRPPSCERTPRQLEVKWPNGDTIAETREAYWVLETFHPPTYYLPPSSLKVPLSKNSHGSFCEWKGRASYYNIKDPDGKEVKSRIWSYDNPSGGFKDIKDYLSFYAGPWDCYVDGEKVEAQPGDFYGGWMTSDIEREYVKGAPGTRHW
;
A
#
# COMPACT_ATOMS: atom_id res chain seq x y z
N MET A 1 23.20 -2.44 22.84
CA MET A 1 23.55 -2.27 21.42
C MET A 1 22.77 -3.31 20.63
N SER A 2 21.60 -2.96 20.09
CA SER A 2 20.85 -3.89 19.24
C SER A 2 21.52 -3.92 17.87
N SER A 3 22.23 -5.01 17.57
CA SER A 3 22.61 -5.32 16.20
C SER A 3 21.33 -5.61 15.43
N SER A 4 20.88 -4.67 14.60
CA SER A 4 19.88 -4.97 13.59
C SER A 4 20.54 -5.83 12.52
N THR A 5 20.03 -7.05 12.31
CA THR A 5 20.38 -7.83 11.12
C THR A 5 20.11 -6.96 9.88
N PRO A 6 21.02 -6.89 8.91
CA PRO A 6 20.77 -6.15 7.68
C PRO A 6 19.47 -6.64 7.03
N LYS A 7 18.52 -5.73 6.78
CA LYS A 7 17.29 -6.07 6.05
C LYS A 7 17.68 -6.59 4.67
N GLN A 8 17.17 -7.75 4.28
CA GLN A 8 17.35 -8.27 2.93
C GLN A 8 16.81 -7.24 1.93
N LYS A 9 17.65 -6.85 0.96
CA LYS A 9 17.24 -5.94 -0.10
C LYS A 9 16.24 -6.59 -1.04
N LEU A 10 15.19 -5.85 -1.39
CA LEU A 10 14.20 -6.19 -2.40
C LEU A 10 14.49 -5.41 -3.66
N ASN A 11 14.66 -6.11 -4.78
CA ASN A 11 14.84 -5.52 -6.09
C ASN A 11 13.53 -5.55 -6.87
N PRO A 12 12.86 -4.40 -7.09
CA PRO A 12 11.60 -4.33 -7.83
C PRO A 12 11.64 -4.86 -9.26
N ARG A 13 12.82 -4.94 -9.90
CA ARG A 13 12.96 -5.57 -11.23
C ARG A 13 12.70 -7.07 -11.22
N ASN A 14 12.95 -7.71 -10.07
CA ASN A 14 12.80 -9.15 -9.92
C ASN A 14 11.40 -9.54 -9.44
N PHE A 15 10.54 -8.55 -9.14
CA PHE A 15 9.14 -8.83 -8.83
C PHE A 15 8.40 -9.33 -10.08
N PRO A 16 7.43 -10.25 -9.91
CA PRO A 16 6.83 -10.94 -11.02
C PRO A 16 5.84 -10.06 -11.80
N ARG A 17 5.60 -10.46 -13.05
CA ARG A 17 4.49 -10.02 -13.90
C ARG A 17 3.92 -11.25 -14.60
N PRO A 18 2.71 -11.73 -14.28
CA PRO A 18 1.68 -11.12 -13.42
C PRO A 18 2.14 -10.87 -11.98
N PRO A 19 1.61 -9.85 -11.27
CA PRO A 19 1.99 -9.57 -9.89
C PRO A 19 1.68 -10.76 -8.97
N SER A 20 2.51 -10.98 -7.94
CA SER A 20 2.23 -11.96 -6.89
C SER A 20 1.50 -11.30 -5.72
N CYS A 21 0.65 -12.07 -5.05
CA CYS A 21 -0.04 -11.67 -3.84
C CYS A 21 0.30 -12.68 -2.76
N GLU A 22 0.94 -12.22 -1.69
CA GLU A 22 1.52 -13.09 -0.66
C GLU A 22 1.23 -12.51 0.72
N ARG A 23 1.10 -13.37 1.73
CA ARG A 23 1.01 -12.92 3.12
C ARG A 23 2.34 -12.31 3.53
N THR A 24 2.27 -11.23 4.31
CA THR A 24 3.45 -10.60 4.88
C THR A 24 3.32 -10.56 6.40
N PRO A 25 4.35 -10.98 7.17
CA PRO A 25 4.33 -10.90 8.63
C PRO A 25 4.70 -9.51 9.14
N ARG A 26 4.95 -8.56 8.24
CA ARG A 26 5.38 -7.21 8.59
C ARG A 26 4.31 -6.48 9.38
N GLN A 27 4.73 -5.71 10.38
CA GLN A 27 3.86 -4.81 11.10
C GLN A 27 3.54 -3.61 10.20
N LEU A 28 2.27 -3.33 9.97
CA LEU A 28 1.81 -2.19 9.19
C LEU A 28 1.03 -1.23 10.07
N GLU A 29 1.32 0.06 9.93
CA GLU A 29 0.58 1.13 10.58
C GLU A 29 0.24 2.22 9.57
N VAL A 30 -0.97 2.77 9.68
CA VAL A 30 -1.40 3.98 8.97
C VAL A 30 -1.87 4.96 10.02
N LYS A 31 -1.26 6.14 10.06
CA LYS A 31 -1.57 7.20 11.02
C LYS A 31 -1.88 8.50 10.30
N TRP A 32 -2.73 9.31 10.91
CA TRP A 32 -2.83 10.71 10.58
C TRP A 32 -1.50 11.43 10.88
N PRO A 33 -1.17 12.54 10.21
CA PRO A 33 0.05 13.32 10.50
C PRO A 33 0.14 13.84 11.95
N ASN A 34 -0.97 13.89 12.68
CA ASN A 34 -1.02 14.26 14.10
C ASN A 34 -0.69 13.07 15.04
N GLY A 35 -0.50 11.85 14.51
CA GLY A 35 -0.16 10.63 15.24
C GLY A 35 -1.34 9.69 15.52
N ASP A 36 -2.59 10.11 15.28
CA ASP A 36 -3.77 9.28 15.53
C ASP A 36 -3.81 8.07 14.57
N THR A 37 -4.15 6.90 15.10
CA THR A 37 -4.10 5.65 14.33
C THR A 37 -5.36 5.44 13.49
N ILE A 38 -5.17 5.23 12.19
CA ILE A 38 -6.22 4.89 11.21
C ILE A 38 -6.35 3.37 11.10
N ALA A 39 -5.23 2.66 10.96
CA ALA A 39 -5.18 1.21 10.83
C ALA A 39 -3.86 0.65 11.37
N GLU A 40 -3.91 -0.56 11.94
CA GLU A 40 -2.71 -1.28 12.42
C GLU A 40 -2.91 -2.79 12.33
N THR A 41 -1.95 -3.53 11.77
CA THR A 41 -2.05 -4.99 11.62
C THR A 41 -0.69 -5.68 11.44
N ARG A 42 -0.65 -6.99 11.74
CA ARG A 42 0.36 -7.97 11.29
C ARG A 42 -0.19 -9.00 10.31
N GLU A 43 -1.50 -8.98 10.09
CA GLU A 43 -2.23 -9.93 9.26
C GLU A 43 -2.56 -9.26 7.93
N ALA A 44 -1.54 -9.07 7.10
CA ALA A 44 -1.65 -8.35 5.84
C ALA A 44 -1.16 -9.18 4.65
N TYR A 45 -1.54 -8.72 3.46
CA TYR A 45 -0.92 -9.15 2.22
C TYR A 45 -0.08 -8.02 1.64
N TRP A 46 0.95 -8.38 0.90
CA TRP A 46 1.60 -7.47 -0.04
C TRP A 46 1.40 -7.97 -1.47
N VAL A 47 1.39 -7.02 -2.40
CA VAL A 47 1.44 -7.32 -3.83
C VAL A 47 2.77 -6.83 -4.36
N LEU A 48 3.49 -7.74 -5.00
CA LEU A 48 4.80 -7.50 -5.62
C LEU A 48 4.61 -7.43 -7.14
N GLU A 49 4.96 -6.30 -7.73
CA GLU A 49 4.81 -6.02 -9.16
C GLU A 49 6.08 -5.40 -9.72
N THR A 50 6.53 -5.85 -10.89
CA THR A 50 7.76 -5.37 -11.52
C THR A 50 7.83 -3.84 -11.57
N PHE A 51 8.94 -3.27 -11.08
CA PHE A 51 9.21 -1.82 -10.99
C PHE A 51 8.37 -1.02 -9.97
N HIS A 52 7.61 -1.68 -9.11
CA HIS A 52 6.84 -1.05 -8.04
C HIS A 52 7.32 -1.52 -6.67
N PRO A 53 7.42 -0.63 -5.66
CA PRO A 53 7.47 -1.05 -4.27
C PRO A 53 6.23 -1.90 -3.92
N PRO A 54 6.30 -2.74 -2.88
CA PRO A 54 5.16 -3.50 -2.42
C PRO A 54 3.95 -2.59 -2.15
N THR A 55 2.78 -3.03 -2.62
CA THR A 55 1.50 -2.44 -2.23
C THR A 55 0.91 -3.31 -1.13
N TYR A 56 0.57 -2.72 0.01
CA TYR A 56 0.06 -3.46 1.16
C TYR A 56 -1.46 -3.43 1.27
N TYR A 57 -2.02 -4.59 1.57
CA TYR A 57 -3.45 -4.81 1.77
C TYR A 57 -3.70 -5.20 3.21
N LEU A 58 -4.43 -4.34 3.93
CA LEU A 58 -4.79 -4.47 5.33
C LEU A 58 -6.24 -4.99 5.45
N PRO A 59 -6.56 -5.86 6.43
CA PRO A 59 -7.91 -6.38 6.59
C PRO A 59 -8.84 -5.29 7.14
N PRO A 60 -10.14 -5.28 6.82
CA PRO A 60 -11.08 -4.30 7.38
C PRO A 60 -11.10 -4.26 8.92
N SER A 61 -10.82 -5.39 9.57
CA SER A 61 -10.73 -5.51 11.03
C SER A 61 -9.59 -4.70 11.66
N SER A 62 -8.59 -4.27 10.88
CA SER A 62 -7.50 -3.43 11.38
C SER A 62 -7.88 -1.95 11.49
N LEU A 63 -8.94 -1.52 10.82
CA LEU A 63 -9.38 -0.12 10.84
C LEU A 63 -9.88 0.28 12.23
N LYS A 64 -9.50 1.49 12.65
CA LYS A 64 -9.97 2.12 13.90
C LYS A 64 -10.98 3.24 13.65
N VAL A 65 -11.19 3.59 12.39
CA VAL A 65 -12.02 4.72 11.95
C VAL A 65 -12.92 4.29 10.79
N PRO A 66 -14.13 4.87 10.68
CA PRO A 66 -15.07 4.50 9.62
C PRO A 66 -14.61 5.05 8.26
N LEU A 67 -14.86 4.27 7.21
CA LEU A 67 -14.66 4.66 5.82
C LEU A 67 -16.00 4.78 5.10
N SER A 68 -16.08 5.68 4.12
CA SER A 68 -17.26 5.87 3.27
C SER A 68 -16.93 5.50 1.83
N LYS A 69 -17.52 4.43 1.31
CA LYS A 69 -17.34 4.04 -0.09
C LYS A 69 -17.90 5.12 -1.03
N ASN A 70 -17.17 5.43 -2.10
CA ASN A 70 -17.57 6.46 -3.06
C ASN A 70 -17.84 5.86 -4.45
N SER A 71 -18.28 6.69 -5.41
CA SER A 71 -18.62 6.26 -6.77
C SER A 71 -17.40 6.06 -7.69
N HIS A 72 -16.20 6.42 -7.24
CA HIS A 72 -14.99 6.26 -8.02
C HIS A 72 -14.57 4.79 -8.06
N GLY A 73 -14.10 4.37 -9.23
CA GLY A 73 -13.59 3.03 -9.45
C GLY A 73 -12.56 3.04 -10.57
N SER A 74 -11.67 2.07 -10.52
CA SER A 74 -10.65 1.84 -11.54
C SER A 74 -10.61 0.35 -11.88
N PHE A 75 -9.96 0.00 -12.99
CA PHE A 75 -9.83 -1.38 -13.42
C PHE A 75 -8.36 -1.76 -13.52
N CYS A 76 -8.01 -2.90 -12.93
CA CYS A 76 -6.70 -3.54 -13.04
C CYS A 76 -6.85 -4.83 -13.85
N GLU A 77 -6.01 -5.01 -14.87
CA GLU A 77 -6.01 -6.21 -15.72
C GLU A 77 -5.84 -7.52 -14.94
N TRP A 78 -5.15 -7.46 -13.78
CA TRP A 78 -4.87 -8.61 -12.93
C TRP A 78 -5.92 -8.85 -11.84
N LYS A 79 -6.37 -7.76 -11.21
CA LYS A 79 -7.14 -7.79 -9.95
C LYS A 79 -8.62 -7.53 -10.15
N GLY A 80 -9.03 -6.98 -11.29
CA GLY A 80 -10.41 -6.60 -11.57
C GLY A 80 -10.73 -5.15 -11.15
N ARG A 81 -11.99 -4.90 -10.76
CA ARG A 81 -12.50 -3.56 -10.46
C ARG A 81 -12.18 -3.15 -9.01
N ALA A 82 -11.45 -2.06 -8.85
CA ALA A 82 -11.22 -1.42 -7.57
C ALA A 82 -12.35 -0.44 -7.22
N SER A 83 -12.72 -0.44 -5.95
CA SER A 83 -13.66 0.49 -5.31
C SER A 83 -12.89 1.44 -4.39
N TYR A 84 -13.26 2.71 -4.36
CA TYR A 84 -12.55 3.72 -3.57
C TYR A 84 -13.37 4.22 -2.38
N TYR A 85 -12.66 4.71 -1.37
CA TYR A 85 -13.23 5.19 -0.12
C TYR A 85 -12.75 6.60 0.20
N ASN A 86 -13.62 7.33 0.90
CA ASN A 86 -13.32 8.57 1.59
C ASN A 86 -13.18 8.29 3.09
N ILE A 87 -12.43 9.16 3.74
CA ILE A 87 -12.23 9.18 5.18
C ILE A 87 -12.28 10.63 5.65
N LYS A 88 -12.88 10.89 6.80
CA LYS A 88 -12.84 12.20 7.46
C LYS A 88 -11.75 12.18 8.52
N ASP A 89 -10.94 13.23 8.55
CA ASP A 89 -10.01 13.46 9.66
C ASP A 89 -10.77 13.91 10.93
N PRO A 90 -10.11 13.97 12.10
CA PRO A 90 -10.74 14.39 13.35
C PRO A 90 -11.38 15.78 13.30
N ASP A 91 -10.90 16.67 12.41
CA ASP A 91 -11.44 18.02 12.19
C ASP A 91 -12.60 18.05 11.18
N GLY A 92 -12.99 16.89 10.65
CA GLY A 92 -14.10 16.71 9.72
C GLY A 92 -13.75 16.98 8.25
N LYS A 93 -12.50 17.27 7.92
CA LYS A 93 -12.04 17.43 6.53
C LYS A 93 -11.93 16.06 5.88
N GLU A 94 -12.42 15.99 4.65
CA GLU A 94 -12.52 14.73 3.91
C GLU A 94 -11.30 14.51 3.01
N VAL A 95 -10.65 13.35 3.16
CA VAL A 95 -9.67 12.82 2.21
C VAL A 95 -10.37 11.83 1.28
N LYS A 96 -10.37 12.14 -0.02
CA LYS A 96 -11.16 11.41 -1.03
C LYS A 96 -10.31 10.49 -1.88
N SER A 97 -10.81 9.28 -2.15
CA SER A 97 -10.22 8.34 -3.13
C SER A 97 -8.73 8.05 -2.91
N ARG A 98 -8.27 8.07 -1.66
CA ARG A 98 -6.89 7.70 -1.31
C ARG A 98 -6.78 6.31 -0.67
N ILE A 99 -7.91 5.62 -0.54
CA ILE A 99 -8.03 4.25 -0.05
C ILE A 99 -8.84 3.47 -1.08
N TRP A 100 -8.39 2.27 -1.41
CA TRP A 100 -9.13 1.39 -2.34
C TRP A 100 -9.22 -0.04 -1.82
N SER A 101 -10.15 -0.79 -2.38
CA SER A 101 -10.35 -2.22 -2.14
C SER A 101 -10.82 -2.93 -3.41
N TYR A 102 -10.70 -4.25 -3.44
CA TYR A 102 -11.30 -5.09 -4.47
C TYR A 102 -12.44 -5.91 -3.85
N ASP A 103 -13.67 -5.61 -4.26
CA ASP A 103 -14.86 -6.32 -3.75
C ASP A 103 -15.00 -7.74 -4.35
N ASN A 104 -14.47 -7.92 -5.57
CA ASN A 104 -14.52 -9.19 -6.29
C ASN A 104 -13.21 -9.42 -7.09
N PRO A 105 -12.08 -9.63 -6.41
CA PRO A 105 -10.80 -9.81 -7.08
C PRO A 105 -10.71 -11.14 -7.84
N SER A 106 -10.00 -11.12 -8.96
CA SER A 106 -9.81 -12.28 -9.84
C SER A 106 -8.52 -13.06 -9.54
N GLY A 107 -8.45 -14.30 -10.02
CA GLY A 107 -7.22 -15.09 -10.05
C GLY A 107 -6.53 -15.26 -8.69
N GLY A 108 -5.22 -15.02 -8.66
CA GLY A 108 -4.38 -15.12 -7.46
C GLY A 108 -4.59 -14.02 -6.41
N PHE A 109 -5.60 -13.15 -6.57
CA PHE A 109 -5.87 -12.03 -5.67
C PHE A 109 -7.14 -12.23 -4.84
N LYS A 110 -7.77 -13.41 -4.89
CA LYS A 110 -8.99 -13.72 -4.11
C LYS A 110 -8.83 -13.49 -2.61
N ASP A 111 -7.61 -13.69 -2.10
CA ASP A 111 -7.30 -13.58 -0.68
C ASP A 111 -7.32 -12.13 -0.15
N ILE A 112 -7.21 -11.13 -1.03
CA ILE A 112 -7.32 -9.71 -0.69
C ILE A 112 -8.72 -9.15 -0.94
N LYS A 113 -9.73 -10.02 -1.08
CA LYS A 113 -11.13 -9.59 -1.18
C LYS A 113 -11.49 -8.73 0.04
N ASP A 114 -12.04 -7.55 -0.23
CA ASP A 114 -12.43 -6.54 0.76
C ASP A 114 -11.26 -5.96 1.59
N TYR A 115 -10.02 -6.38 1.38
CA TYR A 115 -8.86 -5.76 2.01
C TYR A 115 -8.63 -4.36 1.44
N LEU A 116 -8.06 -3.50 2.27
CA LEU A 116 -7.87 -2.08 1.99
C LEU A 116 -6.41 -1.77 1.75
N SER A 117 -6.14 -0.96 0.74
CA SER A 117 -4.81 -0.40 0.49
C SER A 117 -4.88 1.12 0.44
N PHE A 118 -3.77 1.76 0.79
CA PHE A 118 -3.67 3.19 1.02
C PHE A 118 -2.55 3.79 0.16
N TYR A 119 -2.81 4.92 -0.50
CA TYR A 119 -1.73 5.69 -1.14
C TYR A 119 -0.95 6.41 -0.06
N ALA A 120 0.35 6.17 0.12
CA ALA A 120 1.10 6.67 1.28
C ALA A 120 1.30 8.20 1.37
N GLY A 121 0.71 9.01 0.48
CA GLY A 121 0.90 10.47 0.46
C GLY A 121 0.16 11.27 1.57
N PRO A 122 -1.15 11.03 1.83
CA PRO A 122 -1.92 11.82 2.80
C PRO A 122 -1.74 11.42 4.27
N TRP A 123 -0.98 10.37 4.56
CA TRP A 123 -0.85 9.79 5.91
C TRP A 123 0.59 9.40 6.20
N ASP A 124 0.87 9.21 7.49
CA ASP A 124 2.11 8.63 7.95
C ASP A 124 1.95 7.10 7.99
N CYS A 125 2.45 6.44 6.95
CA CYS A 125 2.48 4.98 6.83
C CYS A 125 3.79 4.42 7.38
N TYR A 126 3.72 3.24 8.01
CA TYR A 126 4.90 2.55 8.53
C TYR A 126 4.88 1.05 8.20
N VAL A 127 6.08 0.51 7.98
CA VAL A 127 6.34 -0.93 7.82
C VAL A 127 7.46 -1.32 8.79
N ASP A 128 7.17 -2.21 9.72
CA ASP A 128 8.09 -2.62 10.80
C ASP A 128 8.70 -1.41 11.54
N GLY A 129 7.86 -0.40 11.82
CA GLY A 129 8.25 0.84 12.47
C GLY A 129 9.02 1.83 11.58
N GLU A 130 9.31 1.48 10.33
CA GLU A 130 9.97 2.37 9.38
C GLU A 130 8.95 3.23 8.62
N LYS A 131 9.12 4.55 8.64
CA LYS A 131 8.25 5.46 7.90
C LYS A 131 8.40 5.26 6.40
N VAL A 132 7.27 5.11 5.73
CA VAL A 132 7.15 4.88 4.29
C VAL A 132 7.28 6.20 3.54
N GLU A 133 7.98 6.15 2.41
CA GLU A 133 7.87 7.18 1.38
C GLU A 133 6.91 6.72 0.28
N ALA A 134 6.08 7.64 -0.22
CA ALA A 134 5.21 7.33 -1.34
C ALA A 134 6.03 7.03 -2.61
N GLN A 135 5.63 6.01 -3.38
CA GLN A 135 6.18 5.83 -4.73
C GLN A 135 5.99 7.14 -5.53
N PRO A 136 7.01 7.62 -6.25
CA PRO A 136 6.87 8.84 -7.03
C PRO A 136 5.74 8.77 -8.07
N GLY A 137 4.87 9.79 -8.07
CA GLY A 137 3.69 9.89 -8.92
C GLY A 137 2.37 9.72 -8.14
N ASP A 138 1.29 10.29 -8.66
CA ASP A 138 0.02 10.37 -7.91
C ASP A 138 -0.87 9.11 -7.99
N PHE A 139 -0.52 8.17 -8.86
CA PHE A 139 -1.35 7.01 -9.21
C PHE A 139 -0.84 5.68 -8.66
N TYR A 140 0.37 5.64 -8.08
CA TYR A 140 1.00 4.41 -7.63
C TYR A 140 0.81 4.18 -6.14
N GLY A 141 0.37 2.97 -5.78
CA GLY A 141 0.11 2.56 -4.42
C GLY A 141 1.31 2.01 -3.65
N GLY A 142 2.51 2.00 -4.25
CA GLY A 142 3.69 1.39 -3.67
C GLY A 142 4.20 2.12 -2.43
N TRP A 143 4.50 1.36 -1.38
CA TRP A 143 5.09 1.84 -0.14
C TRP A 143 6.60 1.63 -0.18
N MET A 144 7.36 2.73 -0.27
CA MET A 144 8.82 2.67 -0.32
C MET A 144 9.43 2.64 1.09
N THR A 145 10.24 1.63 1.35
CA THR A 145 11.07 1.46 2.55
C THR A 145 12.54 1.30 2.15
N SER A 146 13.46 1.44 3.12
CA SER A 146 14.91 1.43 2.93
C SER A 146 15.47 0.10 2.43
N ASP A 147 14.73 -0.99 2.58
CA ASP A 147 15.08 -2.30 2.02
C ASP A 147 14.76 -2.42 0.52
N ILE A 148 14.14 -1.41 -0.10
CA ILE A 148 13.80 -1.43 -1.53
C ILE A 148 14.88 -0.71 -2.36
N GLU A 149 15.29 -1.32 -3.46
CA GLU A 149 16.24 -0.74 -4.40
C GLU A 149 15.59 0.34 -5.29
N ARG A 150 15.70 1.60 -4.83
CA ARG A 150 15.03 2.77 -5.42
C ARG A 150 15.37 3.04 -6.89
N GLU A 151 16.57 2.73 -7.33
CA GLU A 151 17.03 2.92 -8.72
C GLU A 151 16.19 2.14 -9.74
N TYR A 152 15.45 1.13 -9.26
CA TYR A 152 14.61 0.27 -10.05
C TYR A 152 13.12 0.54 -9.87
N VAL A 153 12.74 1.62 -9.20
CA VAL A 153 11.34 1.99 -9.01
C VAL A 153 10.90 2.98 -10.06
N LYS A 154 9.78 2.67 -10.73
CA LYS A 154 9.16 3.56 -11.70
C LYS A 154 8.79 4.89 -11.05
N GLY A 155 9.20 5.98 -11.70
CA GLY A 155 8.99 7.35 -11.25
C GLY A 155 10.18 7.94 -10.48
N ALA A 156 11.19 7.13 -10.15
CA ALA A 156 12.42 7.64 -9.57
C ALA A 156 13.19 8.55 -10.57
N PRO A 157 14.02 9.49 -10.08
CA PRO A 157 14.88 10.29 -10.95
C PRO A 157 15.70 9.40 -11.89
N GLY A 158 15.58 9.60 -13.20
CA GLY A 158 16.27 8.81 -14.22
C GLY A 158 15.46 7.66 -14.85
N THR A 159 14.31 7.26 -14.30
CA THR A 159 13.50 6.15 -14.84
C THR A 159 12.39 6.60 -15.81
N ARG A 160 12.46 7.82 -16.35
CA ARG A 160 11.39 8.43 -17.19
C ARG A 160 11.16 7.75 -18.55
N HIS A 161 12.00 6.79 -18.94
CA HIS A 161 12.01 6.18 -20.27
C HIS A 161 11.70 4.67 -20.29
N TRP A 162 11.06 4.15 -19.24
CA TRP A 162 10.74 2.72 -19.09
C TRP A 162 9.26 2.51 -18.70
#